data_AF-A0A965TSQ4-F1
#
_entry.id   AF-A0A965TSQ4-F1
#
_cell.length_a   1.000
_cell.length_b   1.000
_cell.length_c   1.000
_cell.angle_alpha   90.00
_cell.angle_beta   90.00
_cell.angle_gamma   90.00
#
_symmetry.space_group_name_H-M   'P 1'
#
loop_
_entity.id
_entity.type
_entity.pdbx_description
1 polymer ?
#
loop_
_entity_poly.entity_id
_entity_poly.type
_entity_poly.pdbx_seq_one_letter_code
_entity_poly.pdbx_strand_id
1 'polypeptide(L)'
;MYLILAIILVFSVSRFYDLSFLAASSDSEWYKYITFQFIHNSFLHMMVNVIVIYLYWKTIKKHTLDWLAILIVATSSTLSGYLGASLPTIGASSIAFSLVGIYMVFIWGVFSKKELIKYYGLAILFLFIPPIINHSLAFLVHLYSLGISVSLSLIMRNVLYVRKK
;
A
#
# COMPACT_ATOMS: atom_id res chain seq x y z
N MET A 1 -9.64 8.26 -8.62
CA MET A 1 -9.28 9.27 -9.65
C MET A 1 -8.36 10.32 -9.05
N TYR A 2 -8.79 11.04 -8.01
CA TYR A 2 -8.00 12.10 -7.36
C TYR A 2 -6.60 11.67 -6.88
N LEU A 3 -6.46 10.51 -6.23
CA LEU A 3 -5.15 9.97 -5.83
C LEU A 3 -4.19 9.80 -7.02
N ILE A 4 -4.67 9.24 -8.13
CA ILE A 4 -3.85 9.02 -9.33
C ILE A 4 -3.43 10.36 -9.93
N LEU A 5 -4.35 11.33 -10.00
CA LEU A 5 -4.04 12.68 -10.45
C LEU A 5 -3.00 13.35 -9.56
N ALA A 6 -3.08 13.18 -8.24
CA ALA A 6 -2.09 13.69 -7.30
C ALA A 6 -0.71 13.06 -7.53
N ILE A 7 -0.62 11.74 -7.72
CA ILE A 7 0.64 11.05 -8.03
C ILE A 7 1.24 11.58 -9.34
N ILE A 8 0.44 11.69 -10.39
CA ILE A 8 0.91 12.20 -11.71
C ILE A 8 1.38 13.65 -11.59
N LEU A 9 0.66 14.48 -10.83
CA LEU A 9 1.02 15.88 -10.60
C LEU A 9 2.35 15.97 -9.85
N VAL A 10 2.51 15.25 -8.74
CA VAL A 10 3.76 15.25 -7.95
C VAL A 10 4.93 14.75 -8.78
N PHE A 11 4.74 13.71 -9.59
CA PHE A 11 5.76 13.22 -10.51
C PHE A 11 6.10 14.24 -11.62
N SER A 12 5.13 15.01 -12.09
CA SER A 12 5.37 16.06 -13.08
C SER A 12 6.18 17.21 -12.47
N VAL A 13 5.90 17.58 -11.22
CA VAL A 13 6.65 18.59 -10.46
C VAL A 13 8.09 18.13 -10.20
N SER A 14 8.34 16.84 -9.98
CA SER A 14 9.69 16.30 -9.76
C SER A 14 10.64 16.43 -10.96
N ARG A 15 10.10 16.78 -12.15
CA ARG A 15 10.91 17.13 -13.32
C ARG A 15 11.61 18.48 -13.19
N PHE A 16 11.06 19.37 -12.36
CA PHE A 16 11.55 20.73 -12.17
C PHE A 16 12.20 20.94 -10.80
N TYR A 17 11.80 20.15 -9.80
CA TYR A 17 12.31 20.26 -8.43
C TYR A 17 12.77 18.90 -7.92
N ASP A 18 13.88 18.88 -7.19
CA ASP A 18 14.28 17.68 -6.47
C ASP A 18 13.32 17.47 -5.27
N LEU A 19 12.54 16.39 -5.33
CA LEU A 19 11.62 15.99 -4.27
C LEU A 19 12.18 14.90 -3.36
N SER A 20 13.47 14.56 -3.49
CA SER A 20 14.13 13.52 -2.66
C SER A 20 14.04 13.81 -1.15
N PHE A 21 13.97 15.09 -0.76
CA PHE A 21 13.83 15.52 0.64
C PHE A 21 12.54 15.04 1.32
N LEU A 22 11.53 14.64 0.54
CA LEU A 22 10.25 14.10 1.00
C LEU A 22 10.23 12.56 1.10
N ALA A 23 11.35 11.89 0.81
CA ALA A 23 11.50 10.47 1.05
C ALA A 23 11.37 10.15 2.55
N ALA A 24 10.80 8.99 2.87
CA ALA A 24 10.71 8.52 4.25
C ALA A 24 11.92 7.65 4.59
N SER A 25 12.49 7.87 5.77
CA SER A 25 13.55 7.05 6.37
C SER A 25 13.35 6.95 7.88
N SER A 26 14.26 6.27 8.58
CA SER A 26 14.38 6.36 10.03
C SER A 26 14.47 7.83 10.44
N ASP A 27 13.76 8.19 11.50
CA ASP A 27 13.78 9.53 12.12
C ASP A 27 13.28 10.67 11.21
N SER A 28 12.53 10.34 10.16
CA SER A 28 11.85 11.33 9.34
C SER A 28 10.73 12.03 10.10
N GLU A 29 10.50 13.31 9.76
CA GLU A 29 9.32 14.03 10.24
C GLU A 29 8.03 13.31 9.82
N TRP A 30 7.01 13.34 10.69
CA TRP A 30 5.82 12.51 10.56
C TRP A 30 5.11 12.62 9.19
N TYR A 31 5.12 13.80 8.58
CA TYR A 31 4.48 14.03 7.30
C TYR A 31 5.18 13.30 6.15
N LYS A 32 6.48 12.98 6.27
CA LYS A 32 7.23 12.23 5.26
C LYS A 32 6.71 10.82 5.10
N TYR A 33 6.19 10.20 6.16
CA TYR A 33 5.49 8.89 6.11
C TYR A 33 4.13 8.95 5.37
N ILE A 34 3.66 10.15 5.03
CA ILE A 34 2.51 10.34 4.15
C ILE A 34 2.99 10.72 2.75
N THR A 35 3.91 11.69 2.64
CA THR A 35 4.30 12.27 1.35
C THR A 35 5.14 11.35 0.48
N PHE A 36 5.93 10.44 1.06
CA PHE A 36 6.81 9.54 0.30
C PHE A 36 6.05 8.69 -0.73
N GLN A 37 4.77 8.44 -0.47
CA GLN A 37 3.89 7.62 -1.29
C GLN A 37 3.58 8.28 -2.65
N PHE A 38 3.73 9.59 -2.78
CA PHE A 38 3.43 10.33 -4.01
C PHE A 38 4.63 10.51 -4.96
N ILE A 39 5.82 10.11 -4.53
CA ILE A 39 7.08 10.40 -5.22
C ILE A 39 7.61 9.12 -5.85
N HIS A 40 8.16 9.21 -7.06
CA HIS A 40 8.71 8.06 -7.77
C HIS A 40 10.05 8.42 -8.43
N ASN A 41 11.00 7.47 -8.39
CA ASN A 41 12.31 7.61 -9.02
C ASN A 41 12.29 7.50 -10.55
N SER A 42 11.23 6.91 -11.12
CA SER A 42 11.13 6.65 -12.55
C SER A 42 9.68 6.61 -13.00
N PHE A 43 9.46 6.97 -14.27
CA PHE A 43 8.15 6.93 -14.91
C PHE A 43 7.55 5.52 -14.91
N LEU A 44 8.37 4.49 -15.17
CA LEU A 44 7.92 3.10 -15.17
C LEU A 44 7.44 2.66 -13.79
N HIS A 45 8.18 2.99 -12.72
CA HIS A 45 7.77 2.67 -11.35
C HIS A 45 6.46 3.39 -10.97
N MET A 46 6.30 4.66 -11.36
CA MET A 46 5.02 5.37 -11.19
C MET A 46 3.88 4.70 -11.95
N MET A 47 4.10 4.39 -13.24
CA MET A 47 3.09 3.83 -14.13
C MET A 47 2.57 2.48 -13.60
N VAL A 48 3.47 1.59 -13.18
CA VAL A 48 3.08 0.30 -12.59
C VAL A 48 2.24 0.51 -11.34
N ASN A 49 2.66 1.38 -10.42
CA ASN A 49 1.89 1.67 -9.21
C ASN A 49 0.49 2.21 -9.54
N VAL A 50 0.38 3.18 -10.46
CA VAL A 50 -0.90 3.76 -10.87
C VAL A 50 -1.84 2.72 -11.47
N ILE A 51 -1.35 1.86 -12.36
CA ILE A 51 -2.15 0.79 -12.98
C ILE A 51 -2.64 -0.18 -11.92
N VAL A 52 -1.75 -0.66 -11.05
CA VAL A 52 -2.09 -1.60 -9.97
C VAL A 52 -3.13 -0.99 -9.04
N ILE A 53 -2.90 0.24 -8.56
CA ILE A 53 -3.85 0.97 -7.71
C ILE A 53 -5.21 1.11 -8.40
N TYR A 54 -5.24 1.49 -9.68
CA TYR A 54 -6.47 1.64 -10.44
C TYR A 54 -7.26 0.33 -10.54
N LEU A 55 -6.60 -0.78 -10.92
CA LEU A 55 -7.24 -2.08 -11.09
C LEU A 55 -7.81 -2.61 -9.77
N TYR A 56 -7.03 -2.55 -8.69
CA TYR A 56 -7.52 -2.96 -7.37
C TYR A 56 -8.66 -2.07 -6.88
N TRP A 57 -8.51 -0.73 -6.97
CA TRP A 57 -9.54 0.21 -6.54
C TRP A 57 -10.87 0.00 -7.27
N LYS A 58 -10.82 -0.19 -8.60
CA LYS A 58 -12.01 -0.43 -9.44
C LYS A 58 -12.83 -1.63 -8.97
N THR A 59 -12.16 -2.67 -8.45
CA THR A 59 -12.82 -3.87 -7.93
C THR A 59 -13.25 -3.67 -6.48
N ILE A 60 -12.35 -3.20 -5.61
CA ILE A 60 -12.60 -3.02 -4.16
C ILE A 60 -13.84 -2.18 -3.88
N LYS A 61 -14.03 -1.05 -4.59
CA LYS A 61 -15.18 -0.16 -4.40
C LYS A 61 -16.55 -0.83 -4.63
N LYS A 62 -16.59 -2.01 -5.26
CA LYS A 62 -17.82 -2.80 -5.46
C LYS A 62 -18.15 -3.70 -4.26
N HIS A 63 -17.19 -3.96 -3.39
CA HIS A 63 -17.27 -4.97 -2.32
C HIS A 63 -17.08 -4.38 -0.91
N THR A 64 -16.74 -3.09 -0.80
CA THR A 64 -16.58 -2.41 0.48
C THR A 64 -17.01 -0.93 0.37
N LEU A 65 -17.12 -0.25 1.51
CA LEU A 65 -17.41 1.18 1.56
C LEU A 65 -16.15 1.97 1.18
N ASP A 66 -16.29 2.95 0.29
CA ASP A 66 -15.16 3.75 -0.22
C ASP A 66 -14.35 4.40 0.92
N TRP A 67 -15.03 5.00 1.91
CA TRP A 67 -14.35 5.64 3.06
C TRP A 67 -13.58 4.63 3.92
N LEU A 68 -14.07 3.40 4.02
CA LEU A 68 -13.41 2.35 4.79
C LEU A 68 -12.13 1.89 4.09
N ALA A 69 -12.20 1.67 2.78
CA ALA A 69 -11.03 1.32 1.99
C ALA A 69 -9.98 2.44 2.07
N ILE A 70 -10.39 3.71 1.98
CA ILE A 70 -9.49 4.87 2.13
C ILE A 70 -8.84 4.88 3.51
N LEU A 71 -9.61 4.66 4.59
CA LEU A 71 -9.08 4.62 5.95
C LEU A 71 -8.04 3.51 6.13
N ILE A 72 -8.34 2.30 5.66
CA ILE A 72 -7.42 1.16 5.73
C ILE A 72 -6.14 1.45 4.95
N VAL A 73 -6.27 1.96 3.71
CA VAL A 73 -5.12 2.32 2.88
C VAL A 73 -4.26 3.37 3.58
N ALA A 74 -4.85 4.51 3.97
CA ALA A 74 -4.13 5.61 4.61
C ALA A 74 -3.40 5.16 5.89
N THR A 75 -4.08 4.37 6.72
CA THR A 75 -3.49 3.88 7.98
C THR A 75 -2.36 2.91 7.71
N SER A 76 -2.59 1.90 6.87
CA SER A 76 -1.61 0.84 6.61
C SER A 76 -0.39 1.32 5.84
N SER A 77 -0.55 2.22 4.86
CA SER A 77 0.57 2.72 4.06
C SER A 77 1.42 3.76 4.80
N THR A 78 0.82 4.57 5.69
CA THR A 78 1.57 5.50 6.54
C THR A 78 2.28 4.76 7.67
N LEU A 79 1.59 3.85 8.37
CA LEU A 79 2.20 3.10 9.48
C LEU A 79 3.30 2.16 8.99
N SER A 80 3.17 1.57 7.80
CA SER A 80 4.24 0.75 7.22
C SER A 80 5.49 1.56 6.87
N GLY A 81 5.33 2.81 6.42
CA GLY A 81 6.45 3.73 6.24
C GLY A 81 7.15 4.02 7.57
N TYR A 82 6.39 4.35 8.60
CA TYR A 82 6.92 4.62 9.94
C TYR A 82 7.68 3.43 10.54
N LEU A 83 7.16 2.20 10.38
CA LEU A 83 7.75 0.99 10.96
C LEU A 83 8.87 0.39 10.10
N GLY A 84 8.83 0.57 8.78
CA GLY A 84 9.63 -0.21 7.83
C GLY A 84 10.63 0.57 6.97
N ALA A 85 10.56 1.90 6.93
CA ALA A 85 11.44 2.71 6.09
C ALA A 85 12.79 2.96 6.80
N SER A 86 13.76 2.07 6.61
CA SER A 86 15.12 2.22 7.16
C SER A 86 16.07 3.04 6.28
N LEU A 87 15.81 3.06 4.97
CA LEU A 87 16.52 3.85 3.97
C LEU A 87 15.54 4.80 3.27
N PRO A 88 16.00 5.89 2.64
CA PRO A 88 15.16 6.80 1.87
C PRO A 88 14.26 6.03 0.89
N THR A 89 12.98 5.97 1.23
CA THR A 89 11.96 5.18 0.55
C THR A 89 10.96 6.11 -0.09
N ILE A 90 10.62 5.82 -1.35
CA ILE A 90 9.60 6.53 -2.12
C ILE A 90 8.75 5.55 -2.91
N GLY A 91 7.52 5.96 -3.21
CA GLY A 91 6.63 5.28 -4.14
C GLY A 91 5.34 4.81 -3.51
N ALA A 92 4.28 4.82 -4.32
CA ALA A 92 2.93 4.39 -3.96
C ALA A 92 2.77 2.85 -3.85
N SER A 93 3.87 2.09 -3.79
CA SER A 93 3.80 0.62 -3.68
C SER A 93 3.22 0.17 -2.35
N SER A 94 3.43 0.92 -1.26
CA SER A 94 2.76 0.69 0.02
C SER A 94 1.23 0.73 -0.13
N ILE A 95 0.69 1.72 -0.84
CA ILE A 95 -0.75 1.81 -1.19
C ILE A 95 -1.20 0.56 -1.96
N ALA A 96 -0.41 0.13 -2.96
CA ALA A 96 -0.74 -1.06 -3.74
C ALA A 96 -0.83 -2.32 -2.85
N PHE A 97 0.14 -2.54 -1.96
CA PHE A 97 0.12 -3.66 -1.01
C PHE A 97 -1.03 -3.55 0.00
N SER A 98 -1.37 -2.34 0.44
CA SER A 98 -2.55 -2.11 1.25
C SER A 98 -3.83 -2.52 0.51
N LEU A 99 -3.96 -2.20 -0.77
CA LEU A 99 -5.11 -2.62 -1.58
C LEU A 99 -5.16 -4.13 -1.77
N VAL A 100 -4.00 -4.81 -1.93
CA VAL A 100 -3.94 -6.29 -1.96
C VAL A 100 -4.50 -6.87 -0.66
N GLY A 101 -4.15 -6.32 0.50
CA GLY A 101 -4.67 -6.77 1.80
C GLY A 101 -6.19 -6.65 1.92
N ILE A 102 -6.76 -5.53 1.45
CA ILE A 102 -8.21 -5.33 1.37
C ILE A 102 -8.84 -6.38 0.43
N TYR A 103 -8.23 -6.58 -0.74
CA TYR A 103 -8.72 -7.51 -1.75
C TYR A 103 -8.77 -8.95 -1.22
N MET A 104 -7.73 -9.39 -0.51
CA MET A 104 -7.68 -10.71 0.11
C MET A 104 -8.89 -10.94 1.05
N VAL A 105 -9.22 -9.96 1.89
CA VAL A 105 -10.26 -10.14 2.91
C VAL A 105 -11.67 -9.97 2.35
N PHE A 106 -11.92 -8.90 1.58
CA PHE A 106 -13.26 -8.54 1.13
C PHE A 106 -13.69 -9.25 -0.16
N ILE A 107 -12.75 -9.73 -0.98
CA ILE A 107 -13.05 -10.31 -2.30
C ILE A 107 -12.69 -11.79 -2.36
N TRP A 108 -11.45 -12.17 -2.02
CA TRP A 108 -11.08 -13.59 -1.96
C TRP A 108 -11.70 -14.32 -0.79
N GLY A 109 -12.26 -13.59 0.17
CA GLY A 109 -12.93 -14.19 1.29
C GLY A 109 -11.97 -15.01 2.15
N VAL A 110 -10.81 -14.44 2.48
CA VAL A 110 -9.89 -15.09 3.41
C VAL A 110 -10.56 -15.16 4.79
N PHE A 111 -11.12 -16.33 5.11
CA PHE A 111 -11.99 -16.53 6.29
C PHE A 111 -11.36 -17.45 7.33
N SER A 112 -10.49 -18.36 6.91
CA SER A 112 -9.83 -19.33 7.77
C SER A 112 -8.34 -19.04 7.94
N LYS A 113 -7.76 -19.50 9.06
CA LYS A 113 -6.30 -19.48 9.29
C LYS A 113 -5.54 -20.16 8.13
N LYS A 114 -6.11 -21.20 7.54
CA LYS A 114 -5.53 -21.93 6.40
C LYS A 114 -5.48 -21.08 5.13
N GLU A 115 -6.55 -20.36 4.81
CA GLU A 115 -6.57 -19.44 3.67
C GLU A 115 -5.68 -18.23 3.89
N LEU A 116 -5.63 -17.71 5.12
CA LEU A 116 -4.74 -16.62 5.49
C LEU A 116 -3.29 -17.02 5.23
N ILE A 117 -2.86 -18.18 5.74
CA ILE A 117 -1.50 -18.71 5.49
C ILE A 117 -1.24 -18.89 4.00
N LYS A 118 -2.20 -19.45 3.23
CA LYS A 118 -2.05 -19.67 1.79
C LYS A 118 -1.82 -18.38 1.01
N TYR A 119 -2.72 -17.41 1.14
CA TYR A 119 -2.66 -16.19 0.33
C TYR A 119 -1.63 -15.18 0.85
N TYR A 120 -1.44 -15.09 2.17
CA TYR A 120 -0.39 -14.27 2.76
C TYR A 120 0.99 -14.86 2.44
N GLY A 121 1.14 -16.19 2.49
CA GLY A 121 2.35 -16.89 2.05
C GLY A 121 2.65 -16.66 0.57
N LEU A 122 1.64 -16.71 -0.30
CA LEU A 122 1.80 -16.41 -1.73
C LEU A 122 2.23 -14.94 -1.94
N ALA A 123 1.57 -13.98 -1.28
CA ALA A 123 1.89 -12.57 -1.38
C ALA A 123 3.30 -12.26 -0.85
N ILE A 124 3.71 -12.91 0.24
CA ILE A 124 5.08 -12.86 0.76
C ILE A 124 6.09 -13.45 -0.24
N LEU A 125 5.76 -14.57 -0.87
CA LEU A 125 6.63 -15.19 -1.86
C LEU A 125 6.84 -14.26 -3.07
N PHE A 126 5.79 -13.55 -3.50
CA PHE A 126 5.91 -12.48 -4.50
C PHE A 126 6.67 -11.25 -4.01
N LEU A 127 6.64 -10.95 -2.70
CA LEU A 127 7.42 -9.87 -2.08
C LEU A 127 8.91 -10.18 -1.98
N PHE A 128 9.32 -11.45 -2.02
CA PHE A 128 10.72 -11.85 -2.01
C PHE A 128 11.39 -11.79 -3.39
N ILE A 129 10.63 -11.82 -4.49
CA ILE A 129 11.19 -11.76 -5.84
C ILE A 129 11.94 -10.44 -6.07
N PRO A 130 11.40 -9.26 -5.71
CA PRO A 130 12.09 -8.00 -5.97
C PRO A 130 13.39 -7.82 -5.15
N PRO A 131 13.45 -8.07 -3.82
CA PRO A 131 14.68 -7.95 -3.03
C PRO A 131 15.82 -8.88 -3.46
N ILE A 132 15.51 -10.06 -4.02
CA ILE A 132 16.51 -10.98 -4.59
C ILE A 132 17.17 -10.38 -5.83
N ILE A 133 16.46 -9.51 -6.55
CA ILE A 133 16.95 -8.83 -7.76
C ILE A 133 17.60 -7.48 -7.41
N ASN A 134 17.15 -6.81 -6.34
CA ASN A 134 17.70 -5.54 -5.89
C ASN A 134 17.50 -5.33 -4.37
N HIS A 135 18.61 -5.34 -3.62
CA HIS A 135 18.61 -5.18 -2.16
C HIS A 135 18.12 -3.81 -1.65
N SER A 136 17.91 -2.81 -2.53
CA SER A 136 17.41 -1.47 -2.17
C SER A 136 15.89 -1.35 -2.03
N LEU A 137 15.15 -2.46 -2.18
CA LEU A 137 13.70 -2.44 -2.13
C LEU A 137 13.20 -2.37 -0.69
N ALA A 138 12.20 -1.51 -0.46
CA ALA A 138 11.55 -1.28 0.82
C ALA A 138 10.66 -2.47 1.27
N PHE A 139 11.26 -3.66 1.34
CA PHE A 139 10.61 -4.93 1.64
C PHE A 139 9.78 -4.87 2.92
N LEU A 140 10.34 -4.30 4.00
CA LEU A 140 9.63 -4.16 5.26
C LEU A 140 8.41 -3.24 5.13
N VAL A 141 8.52 -2.13 4.39
CA VAL A 141 7.37 -1.26 4.12
C VAL A 141 6.28 -2.02 3.37
N HIS A 142 6.63 -2.84 2.38
CA HIS A 142 5.64 -3.63 1.65
C HIS A 142 5.00 -4.72 2.52
N LEU A 143 5.81 -5.46 3.28
CA LEU A 143 5.36 -6.49 4.21
C LEU A 143 4.42 -5.92 5.27
N TYR A 144 4.77 -4.79 5.89
CA TYR A 144 3.93 -4.13 6.88
C TYR A 144 2.67 -3.54 6.25
N SER A 145 2.74 -2.95 5.05
CA SER A 145 1.55 -2.43 4.35
C SER A 145 0.51 -3.53 4.15
N LEU A 146 0.97 -4.70 3.67
CA LEU A 146 0.11 -5.86 3.49
C LEU A 146 -0.44 -6.40 4.82
N GLY A 147 0.43 -6.65 5.80
CA GLY A 147 0.05 -7.23 7.09
C GLY A 147 -0.92 -6.37 7.90
N ILE A 148 -0.65 -5.07 7.97
CA ILE A 148 -1.52 -4.10 8.65
C ILE A 148 -2.86 -4.02 7.92
N SER A 149 -2.85 -3.92 6.59
CA SER A 149 -4.08 -3.84 5.80
C SER A 149 -4.96 -5.09 5.95
N VAL A 150 -4.38 -6.29 5.91
CA VAL A 150 -5.13 -7.54 6.15
C VAL A 150 -5.74 -7.54 7.55
N SER A 151 -4.96 -7.16 8.56
CA SER A 151 -5.42 -7.11 9.95
C SER A 151 -6.58 -6.13 10.14
N LEU A 152 -6.43 -4.90 9.65
CA LEU A 152 -7.49 -3.88 9.68
C LEU A 152 -8.72 -4.33 8.90
N SER A 153 -8.54 -4.94 7.73
CA SER A 153 -9.64 -5.43 6.91
C SER A 153 -10.44 -6.53 7.62
N LEU A 154 -9.76 -7.45 8.31
CA LEU A 154 -10.41 -8.49 9.11
C LEU A 154 -11.22 -7.90 10.27
N ILE A 155 -10.62 -6.96 11.02
CA ILE A 155 -11.30 -6.27 12.14
C ILE A 155 -12.55 -5.54 11.62
N MET A 156 -12.38 -4.72 10.59
CA MET A 156 -13.46 -3.87 10.05
C MET A 156 -14.57 -4.69 9.44
N ARG A 157 -14.23 -5.78 8.74
CA ARG A 157 -15.23 -6.72 8.25
C ARG A 157 -16.03 -7.30 9.41
N ASN A 158 -15.39 -7.77 10.48
CA ASN A 158 -16.11 -8.33 11.63
C ASN A 158 -17.03 -7.29 12.29
N VAL A 159 -16.58 -6.06 12.47
CA VAL A 159 -17.40 -4.97 13.03
C VAL A 159 -18.61 -4.64 12.14
N LEU A 160 -18.42 -4.58 10.83
CA LEU A 160 -19.48 -4.24 9.88
C LEU A 160 -20.45 -5.39 9.60
N TYR A 161 -19.96 -6.64 9.60
CA TYR A 161 -20.79 -7.82 9.38
C TYR A 161 -21.63 -8.17 10.62
N VAL A 162 -21.13 -7.88 11.83
CA VAL A 162 -21.93 -7.99 13.08
C VAL A 162 -23.13 -7.03 13.06
N ARG A 163 -23.07 -5.91 12.32
CA ARG A 163 -24.19 -4.97 12.17
C ARG A 163 -25.23 -5.36 11.12
N LYS A 164 -25.00 -6.39 10.31
CA LYS A 164 -25.93 -6.87 9.28
C LYS A 164 -26.63 -8.19 9.64
N LYS A 165 -26.73 -8.53 10.93
CA LYS A 165 -27.61 -9.60 11.41
C LYS A 165 -28.91 -9.02 11.91
#